data_AF-A0A4R3NDG1-F1
#
_entry.id   AF-A0A4R3NDG1-F1
#
_cell.length_a   1.000
_cell.length_b   1.000
_cell.length_c   1.000
_cell.angle_alpha   90.00
_cell.angle_beta   90.00
_cell.angle_gamma   90.00
#
_symmetry.space_group_name_H-M   'P 1'
#
loop_
_entity.id
_entity.type
_entity.pdbx_description
1 polymer ?
#
loop_
_entity_poly.entity_id
_entity_poly.type
_entity_poly.pdbx_seq_one_letter_code
_entity_poly.pdbx_strand_id
1 'polypeptide(L)'
;MTEKNDPTAQRATSSRLNSTDPGWTVPSQVSNMVTAAGPGCASINGVDWVIWQGKADNAIYYTCWTGSAWSEPAAIPSAFTSTDPAITVYNNQIYVAWKTTTGGRIALSSFNGEEWMDPPISVSASGLYTGPGLASYDGKLYIAWNSENGSNIINYSWFDGFNLYAPRATNSIYPPPCHGHGFLNPYSHGSK
;
A
#
# COMPACT_ATOMS: atom_id res chain seq x y z
N MET A 1 -30.02 -6.01 -13.24
CA MET A 1 -30.11 -4.89 -12.27
C MET A 1 -28.76 -4.21 -12.26
N THR A 2 -28.70 -2.93 -12.61
CA THR A 2 -27.43 -2.17 -12.63
C THR A 2 -27.00 -1.90 -11.19
N GLU A 3 -25.78 -2.32 -10.83
CA GLU A 3 -25.18 -2.19 -9.48
C GLU A 3 -25.19 -0.76 -8.92
N LYS A 4 -25.44 0.25 -9.76
CA LYS A 4 -25.49 1.68 -9.44
C LYS A 4 -26.46 2.03 -8.29
N ASN A 5 -27.56 1.29 -8.11
CA ASN A 5 -28.59 1.59 -7.11
C ASN A 5 -28.73 0.52 -6.02
N ASP A 6 -27.78 -0.41 -5.90
CA ASP A 6 -27.81 -1.42 -4.84
C ASP A 6 -27.33 -0.83 -3.51
N PRO A 7 -28.20 -0.67 -2.50
CA PRO A 7 -27.84 -0.10 -1.20
C PRO A 7 -26.90 -1.02 -0.39
N THR A 8 -26.75 -2.28 -0.80
CA THR A 8 -25.85 -3.25 -0.15
C THR A 8 -24.46 -3.29 -0.77
N ALA A 9 -24.24 -2.55 -1.87
CA ALA A 9 -22.94 -2.47 -2.52
C ALA A 9 -21.91 -1.77 -1.62
N GLN A 10 -20.82 -2.47 -1.32
CA GLN A 10 -19.67 -1.88 -0.64
C GLN A 10 -18.97 -0.91 -1.60
N ARG A 11 -18.80 0.35 -1.18
CA ARG A 11 -18.23 1.42 -1.99
C ARG A 11 -17.23 2.21 -1.16
N ALA A 12 -16.15 2.66 -1.78
CA ALA A 12 -15.21 3.54 -1.10
C ALA A 12 -15.84 4.92 -0.85
N THR A 13 -15.73 5.42 0.38
CA THR A 13 -16.16 6.75 0.78
C THR A 13 -14.98 7.51 1.38
N SER A 14 -15.05 8.83 1.33
CA SER A 14 -14.04 9.72 1.89
C SER A 14 -14.68 10.72 2.85
N SER A 15 -13.93 11.10 3.88
CA SER A 15 -14.23 12.21 4.77
C SER A 15 -12.94 12.96 5.07
N ARG A 16 -13.05 14.24 5.44
CA ARG A 16 -11.91 15.12 5.72
C ARG A 16 -12.06 15.74 7.10
N LEU A 17 -10.96 15.89 7.83
CA LEU A 17 -10.96 16.65 9.08
C LEU A 17 -11.11 18.14 8.74
N ASN A 18 -12.04 18.83 9.40
CA ASN A 18 -12.20 20.27 9.19
C ASN A 18 -10.98 21.01 9.77
N SER A 19 -10.47 21.99 9.04
CA SER A 19 -9.30 22.77 9.48
C SER A 19 -9.63 23.76 10.61
N THR A 20 -10.91 24.08 10.80
CA THR A 20 -11.39 25.11 11.73
C THR A 20 -12.33 24.59 12.81
N ASP A 21 -12.66 23.29 12.81
CA ASP A 21 -13.53 22.63 13.79
C ASP A 21 -13.01 21.18 13.97
N PRO A 22 -12.89 20.62 15.19
CA PRO A 22 -12.46 19.23 15.41
C PRO A 22 -13.36 18.12 14.79
N GLY A 23 -14.37 18.44 13.99
CA GLY A 23 -15.22 17.48 13.28
C GLY A 23 -14.69 16.98 11.92
N TRP A 24 -15.18 15.83 11.47
CA TRP A 24 -15.01 15.32 10.10
C TRP A 24 -16.17 15.79 9.20
N THR A 25 -15.91 15.96 7.90
CA THR A 25 -16.97 16.17 6.91
C THR A 25 -17.87 14.95 6.81
N VAL A 26 -19.12 15.15 6.37
CA VAL A 26 -20.02 14.04 6.03
C VAL A 26 -19.35 13.14 4.98
N PRO A 27 -19.26 11.81 5.20
CA PRO A 27 -18.68 10.91 4.22
C PRO A 27 -19.43 10.96 2.89
N SER A 28 -18.68 11.02 1.79
CA SER A 28 -19.23 10.97 0.43
C SER A 28 -18.52 9.90 -0.39
N GLN A 29 -19.23 9.31 -1.35
CA GLN A 29 -18.66 8.29 -2.24
C GLN A 29 -17.56 8.88 -3.10
N VAL A 30 -16.46 8.15 -3.27
CA VAL A 30 -15.37 8.56 -4.16
C VAL A 30 -15.68 8.18 -5.62
N SER A 31 -16.48 7.13 -5.83
CA SER A 31 -16.94 6.70 -7.15
C SER A 31 -18.20 5.83 -7.06
N ASN A 32 -18.77 5.50 -8.23
CA ASN A 32 -19.89 4.57 -8.34
C ASN A 32 -19.47 3.09 -8.40
N MET A 33 -18.18 2.77 -8.26
CA MET A 33 -17.68 1.39 -8.35
C MET A 33 -17.84 0.63 -7.03
N VAL A 34 -18.06 -0.68 -7.13
CA VAL A 34 -18.17 -1.57 -5.98
C VAL A 34 -16.80 -2.15 -5.64
N THR A 35 -16.44 -2.12 -4.36
CA THR A 35 -15.23 -2.74 -3.82
C THR A 35 -15.56 -4.07 -3.15
N ALA A 36 -14.61 -5.02 -3.12
CA ALA A 36 -14.70 -6.21 -2.28
C ALA A 36 -13.57 -6.30 -1.24
N ALA A 37 -12.70 -5.28 -1.17
CA ALA A 37 -11.63 -5.17 -0.19
C ALA A 37 -11.54 -3.73 0.37
N GLY A 38 -10.82 -3.56 1.47
CA GLY A 38 -10.58 -2.28 2.12
C GLY A 38 -9.82 -1.30 1.20
N PRO A 39 -10.23 -0.02 1.15
CA PRO A 39 -9.51 1.00 0.38
C PRO A 39 -8.21 1.44 1.07
N GLY A 40 -7.25 1.91 0.28
CA GLY A 40 -6.07 2.62 0.76
C GLY A 40 -6.11 4.10 0.35
N CYS A 41 -5.48 5.00 1.10
CA CYS A 41 -5.35 6.40 0.72
C CYS A 41 -3.98 6.99 1.03
N ALA A 42 -3.58 7.99 0.25
CA ALA A 42 -2.36 8.77 0.46
C ALA A 42 -2.52 10.17 -0.13
N SER A 43 -1.78 11.15 0.37
CA SER A 43 -1.83 12.53 -0.13
C SER A 43 -0.44 13.01 -0.50
N ILE A 44 -0.30 13.60 -1.69
CA ILE A 44 0.95 14.17 -2.19
C ILE A 44 0.67 15.48 -2.91
N ASN A 45 1.42 16.54 -2.59
CA ASN A 45 1.34 17.84 -3.28
C ASN A 45 -0.09 18.41 -3.40
N GLY A 46 -0.91 18.23 -2.35
CA GLY A 46 -2.30 18.69 -2.31
C GLY A 46 -3.29 17.84 -3.11
N VAL A 47 -2.86 16.69 -3.62
CA VAL A 47 -3.71 15.70 -4.30
C VAL A 47 -3.91 14.50 -3.40
N ASP A 48 -5.17 14.18 -3.11
CA ASP A 48 -5.53 12.98 -2.35
C ASP A 48 -5.81 11.82 -3.31
N TRP A 49 -5.23 10.67 -3.03
CA TRP A 49 -5.38 9.44 -3.79
C TRP A 49 -6.15 8.42 -2.96
N VAL A 50 -7.08 7.73 -3.60
CA VAL A 50 -7.76 6.56 -3.03
C VAL A 50 -7.60 5.41 -4.00
N ILE A 51 -7.22 4.24 -3.48
CA ILE A 51 -7.15 2.99 -4.23
C ILE A 51 -8.10 1.95 -3.63
N TRP A 52 -8.62 1.06 -4.47
CA TRP A 52 -9.48 -0.04 -4.04
C TRP A 52 -9.43 -1.19 -5.03
N GLN A 53 -9.84 -2.38 -4.57
CA GLN A 53 -10.01 -3.55 -5.41
C GLN A 53 -11.42 -3.55 -6.03
N GLY A 54 -11.52 -3.72 -7.35
CA GLY A 54 -12.78 -3.83 -8.06
C GLY A 54 -13.43 -5.19 -7.81
N LYS A 55 -14.67 -5.21 -7.31
CA LYS A 55 -15.39 -6.45 -6.99
C LYS A 55 -15.58 -7.38 -8.20
N ALA A 56 -15.77 -6.82 -9.39
CA ALA A 56 -16.12 -7.59 -10.59
C ALA A 56 -14.93 -8.30 -11.24
N ASP A 57 -13.73 -7.73 -11.15
CA ASP A 57 -12.57 -8.14 -11.95
C ASP A 57 -11.26 -8.26 -11.16
N ASN A 58 -11.29 -7.96 -9.86
CA ASN A 58 -10.12 -7.91 -8.99
C ASN A 58 -9.06 -6.86 -9.38
N ALA A 59 -9.34 -5.97 -10.33
CA ALA A 59 -8.41 -4.92 -10.72
C ALA A 59 -8.24 -3.90 -9.58
N ILE A 60 -7.06 -3.31 -9.46
CA ILE A 60 -6.85 -2.19 -8.53
C ILE A 60 -7.16 -0.89 -9.25
N TYR A 61 -8.16 -0.18 -8.76
CA TYR A 61 -8.57 1.12 -9.25
C TYR A 61 -8.02 2.23 -8.37
N TYR A 62 -7.86 3.42 -8.96
CA TYR A 62 -7.54 4.64 -8.26
C TYR A 62 -8.42 5.81 -8.71
N THR A 63 -8.62 6.78 -7.80
CA THR A 63 -9.16 8.11 -8.11
C THR A 63 -8.37 9.17 -7.34
N CYS A 64 -8.36 10.39 -7.87
CA CYS A 64 -7.64 11.52 -7.33
C CYS A 64 -8.58 12.69 -7.03
N TRP A 65 -8.33 13.41 -5.94
CA TRP A 65 -9.00 14.66 -5.61
C TRP A 65 -8.02 15.83 -5.68
N THR A 66 -8.35 16.84 -6.47
CA THR A 66 -7.53 18.04 -6.69
C THR A 66 -8.16 19.33 -6.15
N GLY A 67 -9.27 19.24 -5.41
CA GLY A 67 -9.90 20.39 -4.73
C GLY A 67 -11.40 20.54 -4.96
N SER A 68 -11.95 19.93 -6.02
CA SER A 68 -13.36 20.15 -6.41
C SER A 68 -14.18 18.87 -6.58
N ALA A 69 -13.60 17.83 -7.19
CA ALA A 69 -14.25 16.55 -7.43
C ALA A 69 -13.22 15.41 -7.48
N TRP A 70 -13.68 14.18 -7.24
CA TRP A 70 -12.92 12.96 -7.52
C TRP A 70 -12.85 12.75 -9.04
N SER A 71 -11.69 12.35 -9.55
CA SER A 71 -11.54 11.97 -10.96
C SER A 71 -12.33 10.70 -11.29
N GLU A 72 -12.60 10.47 -12.57
CA GLU A 72 -13.09 9.16 -13.01
C GLU A 72 -12.09 8.07 -12.59
N PRO A 73 -12.57 6.90 -12.10
CA PRO A 73 -11.69 5.81 -11.74
C PRO A 73 -10.87 5.30 -12.92
N ALA A 74 -9.60 5.03 -12.68
CA ALA A 74 -8.70 4.38 -13.63
C ALA A 74 -8.08 3.13 -13.00
N ALA A 75 -7.76 2.13 -13.81
CA ALA A 75 -7.10 0.92 -13.35
C ALA A 75 -5.57 1.10 -13.34
N ILE A 76 -4.90 0.52 -12.34
CA ILE A 76 -3.45 0.37 -12.35
C ILE A 76 -3.11 -0.78 -13.31
N PRO A 77 -2.22 -0.58 -14.31
CA PRO A 77 -1.83 -1.64 -15.24
C PRO A 77 -1.32 -2.89 -14.53
N SER A 78 -1.73 -4.06 -15.03
CA SER A 78 -1.28 -5.37 -14.53
C SER A 78 -1.53 -5.63 -13.03
N ALA A 79 -2.38 -4.84 -12.37
CA ALA A 79 -2.58 -4.88 -10.94
C ALA A 79 -3.91 -5.55 -10.58
N PHE A 80 -3.82 -6.80 -10.13
CA PHE A 80 -4.97 -7.60 -9.72
C PHE A 80 -4.77 -8.19 -8.32
N THR A 81 -5.77 -8.05 -7.45
CA THR A 81 -5.70 -8.54 -6.07
C THR A 81 -7.04 -9.06 -5.55
N SER A 82 -6.98 -9.98 -4.59
CA SER A 82 -8.13 -10.48 -3.84
C SER A 82 -8.15 -10.03 -2.38
N THR A 83 -7.31 -9.06 -2.04
CA THR A 83 -7.11 -8.52 -0.69
C THR A 83 -6.94 -7.00 -0.74
N ASP A 84 -6.92 -6.36 0.42
CA ASP A 84 -6.70 -4.92 0.55
C ASP A 84 -5.34 -4.53 -0.08
N PRO A 85 -5.31 -3.62 -1.07
CA PRO A 85 -4.07 -3.05 -1.56
C PRO A 85 -3.58 -1.93 -0.63
N ALA A 86 -2.27 -1.70 -0.61
CA ALA A 86 -1.65 -0.66 0.20
C ALA A 86 -1.07 0.45 -0.68
N ILE A 87 -1.15 1.70 -0.22
CA ILE A 87 -0.61 2.88 -0.89
C ILE A 87 0.21 3.71 0.09
N THR A 88 1.30 4.31 -0.38
CA THR A 88 2.06 5.31 0.38
C THR A 88 2.78 6.29 -0.55
N VAL A 89 3.32 7.35 0.02
CA VAL A 89 4.19 8.30 -0.68
C VAL A 89 5.64 8.04 -0.31
N TYR A 90 6.51 7.91 -1.31
CA TYR A 90 7.94 7.79 -1.13
C TYR A 90 8.67 8.56 -2.24
N ASN A 91 9.70 9.35 -1.88
CA ASN A 91 10.46 10.19 -2.82
C ASN A 91 9.59 10.96 -3.83
N ASN A 92 8.55 11.62 -3.32
CA ASN A 92 7.61 12.42 -4.10
C ASN A 92 6.87 11.64 -5.21
N GLN A 93 6.72 10.33 -5.04
CA GLN A 93 5.96 9.45 -5.91
C GLN A 93 4.97 8.61 -5.10
N ILE A 94 3.89 8.19 -5.75
CA ILE A 94 2.94 7.25 -5.19
C ILE A 94 3.47 5.84 -5.41
N TYR A 95 3.42 5.01 -4.37
CA TYR A 95 3.71 3.58 -4.45
C TYR A 95 2.49 2.79 -4.02
N VAL A 96 2.16 1.75 -4.79
CA VAL A 96 1.07 0.82 -4.51
C VAL A 96 1.63 -0.58 -4.47
N ALA A 97 1.32 -1.32 -3.40
CA ALA A 97 1.66 -2.72 -3.26
C ALA A 97 0.41 -3.56 -3.07
N TRP A 98 0.45 -4.76 -3.61
CA TRP A 98 -0.68 -5.67 -3.54
C TRP A 98 -0.22 -7.13 -3.56
N LYS A 99 -1.08 -8.00 -3.04
CA LYS A 99 -0.94 -9.44 -3.24
C LYS A 99 -1.54 -9.81 -4.60
N THR A 100 -0.76 -10.43 -5.47
CA THR A 100 -1.21 -10.90 -6.78
C THR A 100 -2.25 -12.01 -6.65
N THR A 101 -3.26 -12.02 -7.52
CA THR A 101 -4.23 -13.12 -7.62
C THR A 101 -3.59 -14.43 -8.06
N THR A 102 -2.63 -14.36 -8.98
CA THR A 102 -1.83 -15.51 -9.44
C THR A 102 -0.55 -15.64 -8.62
N GLY A 103 -0.32 -16.80 -8.02
CA GLY A 103 0.89 -17.11 -7.27
C GLY A 103 0.99 -16.49 -5.87
N GLY A 104 0.11 -15.55 -5.50
CA GLY A 104 0.08 -14.98 -4.15
C GLY A 104 1.39 -14.30 -3.75
N ARG A 105 1.96 -13.46 -4.62
CA ARG A 105 3.20 -12.70 -4.36
C ARG A 105 2.86 -11.26 -4.02
N ILE A 106 3.74 -10.58 -3.30
CA ILE A 106 3.67 -9.12 -3.20
C ILE A 106 4.28 -8.53 -4.47
N ALA A 107 3.48 -7.68 -5.13
CA ALA A 107 3.90 -6.83 -6.23
C ALA A 107 3.93 -5.36 -5.77
N LEU A 108 4.78 -4.56 -6.40
CA LEU A 108 4.95 -3.13 -6.14
C LEU A 108 5.01 -2.37 -7.47
N SER A 109 4.21 -1.31 -7.60
CA SER A 109 4.28 -0.35 -8.70
C SER A 109 4.33 1.07 -8.15
N SER A 110 4.93 1.99 -8.91
CA SER A 110 5.02 3.40 -8.60
C SER A 110 4.43 4.24 -9.71
N PHE A 111 3.83 5.38 -9.36
CA PHE A 111 3.38 6.39 -10.31
C PHE A 111 4.35 7.58 -10.28
N ASN A 112 4.97 7.89 -11.42
CA ASN A 112 5.99 8.93 -11.54
C ASN A 112 5.43 10.33 -11.84
N GLY A 113 4.10 10.46 -11.95
CA GLY A 113 3.40 11.69 -12.35
C GLY A 113 2.75 11.60 -13.73
N GLU A 114 3.19 10.66 -14.57
CA GLU A 114 2.69 10.44 -15.91
C GLU A 114 2.18 9.01 -16.11
N GLU A 115 2.98 8.02 -15.66
CA GLU A 115 2.71 6.61 -15.88
C GLU A 115 2.98 5.76 -14.64
N TRP A 116 2.33 4.59 -14.62
CA TRP A 116 2.61 3.53 -13.67
C TRP A 116 3.78 2.69 -14.16
N MET A 117 4.65 2.29 -13.24
CA MET A 117 5.67 1.29 -13.52
C MET A 117 5.02 -0.05 -13.90
N ASP A 118 5.21 -0.45 -15.16
CA ASP A 118 4.73 -1.71 -15.73
C ASP A 118 5.87 -2.36 -16.55
N PRO A 119 6.21 -3.64 -16.31
CA PRO A 119 5.61 -4.53 -15.32
C PRO A 119 5.95 -4.15 -13.86
N PRO A 120 5.09 -4.50 -12.89
CA PRO A 120 5.37 -4.28 -11.48
C PRO A 120 6.52 -5.15 -10.97
N ILE A 121 7.21 -4.69 -9.92
CA ILE A 121 8.30 -5.43 -9.27
C ILE A 121 7.71 -6.49 -8.34
N SER A 122 8.24 -7.72 -8.39
CA SER A 122 7.90 -8.75 -7.41
C SER A 122 8.80 -8.64 -6.17
N VAL A 123 8.18 -8.48 -5.00
CA VAL A 123 8.87 -8.22 -3.71
C VAL A 123 9.06 -9.50 -2.89
N SER A 124 8.17 -10.49 -3.05
CA SER A 124 8.16 -11.69 -2.21
C SER A 124 8.18 -13.00 -3.01
N ALA A 125 8.42 -14.09 -2.29
CA ALA A 125 8.04 -15.42 -2.73
C ALA A 125 6.51 -15.58 -2.86
N SER A 126 6.07 -16.70 -3.41
CA SER A 126 4.65 -17.05 -3.66
C SER A 126 3.89 -17.44 -2.39
N GLY A 127 2.60 -17.77 -2.50
CA GLY A 127 1.86 -18.48 -1.44
C GLY A 127 1.32 -17.62 -0.28
N LEU A 128 1.29 -16.30 -0.44
CA LEU A 128 0.77 -15.39 0.58
C LEU A 128 -0.76 -15.35 0.61
N TYR A 129 -1.31 -15.02 1.78
CA TYR A 129 -2.75 -15.00 2.01
C TYR A 129 -3.33 -13.60 2.19
N THR A 130 -2.61 -12.67 2.83
CA THR A 130 -3.10 -11.31 3.12
C THR A 130 -2.44 -10.26 2.22
N GLY A 131 -3.05 -9.08 2.14
CA GLY A 131 -2.44 -7.91 1.51
C GLY A 131 -1.23 -7.40 2.30
N PRO A 132 -0.33 -6.63 1.66
CA PRO A 132 0.82 -6.03 2.32
C PRO A 132 0.44 -4.77 3.10
N GLY A 133 1.33 -4.34 4.00
CA GLY A 133 1.38 -2.98 4.51
C GLY A 133 2.52 -2.20 3.86
N LEU A 134 2.33 -0.89 3.64
CA LEU A 134 3.34 0.04 3.12
C LEU A 134 3.55 1.23 4.06
N ALA A 135 4.80 1.63 4.22
CA ALA A 135 5.15 2.87 4.90
C ALA A 135 6.49 3.41 4.39
N SER A 136 6.63 4.73 4.31
CA SER A 136 7.91 5.38 4.11
C SER A 136 8.46 5.90 5.43
N TYR A 137 9.76 5.70 5.66
CA TYR A 137 10.47 6.18 6.83
C TYR A 137 11.97 6.28 6.54
N ASP A 138 12.60 7.37 6.99
CA ASP A 138 14.06 7.57 6.93
C ASP A 138 14.67 7.26 5.54
N GLY A 139 14.10 7.86 4.49
CA GLY A 139 14.57 7.68 3.12
C GLY A 139 14.37 6.28 2.55
N LYS A 140 13.55 5.43 3.19
CA LYS A 140 13.22 4.08 2.72
C LYS A 140 11.72 3.87 2.58
N LEU A 141 11.35 3.02 1.63
CA LEU A 141 10.01 2.45 1.49
C LEU A 141 10.02 1.05 2.08
N TYR A 142 9.28 0.83 3.16
CA TYR A 142 9.10 -0.47 3.78
C TYR A 142 7.83 -1.16 3.26
N ILE A 143 7.95 -2.46 3.02
CA ILE A 143 6.85 -3.34 2.63
C ILE A 143 6.81 -4.48 3.63
N ALA A 144 5.66 -4.72 4.26
CA ALA A 144 5.48 -5.80 5.24
C ALA A 144 4.33 -6.74 4.83
N TRP A 145 4.48 -8.03 5.09
CA TRP A 145 3.48 -9.05 4.75
C TRP A 145 3.55 -10.24 5.71
N ASN A 146 2.47 -11.01 5.80
CA ASN A 146 2.45 -12.23 6.60
C ASN A 146 3.26 -13.34 5.91
N SER A 147 3.79 -14.29 6.68
CA SER A 147 4.44 -15.47 6.14
C SER A 147 3.44 -16.46 5.55
N GLU A 148 3.95 -17.34 4.68
CA GLU A 148 3.21 -18.50 4.20
C GLU A 148 2.74 -19.38 5.39
N ASN A 149 1.63 -20.09 5.18
CA ASN A 149 1.16 -21.21 6.01
C ASN A 149 0.84 -20.92 7.49
N GLY A 150 0.32 -19.72 7.81
CA GLY A 150 -0.30 -19.48 9.13
C GLY A 150 0.70 -19.40 10.30
N SER A 151 1.99 -19.28 10.02
CA SER A 151 3.03 -19.09 11.05
C SER A 151 2.92 -17.74 11.78
N ASN A 152 2.04 -16.83 11.33
CA ASN A 152 1.79 -15.49 11.89
C ASN A 152 3.04 -14.61 12.02
N ILE A 153 4.15 -15.00 11.37
CA ILE A 153 5.37 -14.20 11.32
C ILE A 153 5.18 -13.12 10.26
N ILE A 154 5.47 -11.87 10.64
CA ILE A 154 5.53 -10.77 9.68
C ILE A 154 6.93 -10.76 9.06
N ASN A 155 6.97 -10.74 7.74
CA ASN A 155 8.16 -10.43 6.95
C ASN A 155 8.12 -8.97 6.52
N TYR A 156 9.29 -8.41 6.28
CA TYR A 156 9.41 -7.10 5.68
C TYR A 156 10.62 -7.02 4.75
N SER A 157 10.52 -6.18 3.74
CA SER A 157 11.61 -5.74 2.87
C SER A 157 11.60 -4.21 2.84
N TRP A 158 12.64 -3.61 2.29
CA TRP A 158 12.68 -2.18 2.05
C TRP A 158 13.38 -1.85 0.74
N PHE A 159 12.96 -0.73 0.16
CA PHE A 159 13.57 -0.11 -1.01
C PHE A 159 14.19 1.23 -0.60
N ASP A 160 15.45 1.47 -0.96
CA ASP A 160 16.20 2.68 -0.61
C ASP A 160 16.22 3.75 -1.72
N GLY A 161 15.43 3.56 -2.78
CA GLY A 161 15.45 4.40 -3.98
C GLY A 161 16.26 3.79 -5.12
N PHE A 162 17.11 2.80 -4.83
CA PHE A 162 17.96 2.14 -5.82
C PHE A 162 17.82 0.61 -5.79
N ASN A 163 17.79 0.03 -4.59
CA ASN A 163 17.82 -1.41 -4.36
C ASN A 163 16.66 -1.86 -3.49
N LEU A 164 16.03 -2.96 -3.90
CA LEU A 164 15.12 -3.72 -3.05
C LEU A 164 15.94 -4.75 -2.27
N TYR A 165 15.85 -4.70 -0.95
CA TYR A 165 16.62 -5.57 -0.07
C TYR A 165 15.92 -6.90 0.21
N ALA A 166 16.70 -7.94 0.46
CA ALA A 166 16.16 -9.27 0.78
C ALA A 166 15.21 -9.21 2.00
N PRO A 167 14.07 -9.93 1.96
CA PRO A 167 13.12 -9.95 3.07
C PRO A 167 13.73 -10.44 4.39
N ARG A 168 13.27 -9.87 5.50
CA ARG A 168 13.60 -10.29 6.86
C ARG A 168 12.34 -10.65 7.62
N ALA A 169 12.43 -11.67 8.48
CA ALA A 169 11.37 -12.03 9.40
C ALA A 169 11.49 -11.27 10.72
N THR A 170 10.37 -10.89 11.31
CA THR A 170 10.28 -10.17 12.60
C THR A 170 10.75 -10.99 13.81
N ASN A 171 10.77 -12.31 13.70
CA ASN A 171 11.32 -13.21 14.73
C ASN A 171 12.84 -13.40 14.62
N SER A 172 13.51 -12.65 13.75
CA SER A 172 14.97 -12.61 13.71
C SER A 172 15.50 -11.97 15.00
N ILE A 173 16.55 -12.57 15.57
CA ILE A 173 17.23 -12.14 16.82
C ILE A 173 17.90 -10.76 16.77
N TYR A 174 17.69 -9.99 15.69
CA TYR A 174 18.14 -8.60 15.54
C TYR A 174 16.96 -7.71 15.10
N PRO A 175 15.99 -7.42 15.99
CA PRO A 175 14.99 -6.42 15.68
C PRO A 175 15.68 -5.07 15.47
N PRO A 176 15.37 -4.31 14.39
CA PRO A 176 15.82 -2.93 14.31
C PRO A 176 15.22 -2.17 15.51
N PRO A 177 16.02 -1.43 16.29
CA PRO A 177 15.48 -0.64 17.39
C PRO A 177 14.49 0.38 16.84
N CYS A 178 13.36 0.54 17.51
CA CYS A 178 12.33 1.53 17.21
C CYS A 178 12.81 2.99 17.40
N HIS A 179 14.02 3.19 17.92
CA HIS A 179 14.64 4.48 18.14
C HIS A 179 16.07 4.49 17.59
N GLY A 180 16.36 5.47 16.73
CA GLY A 180 17.64 5.65 16.03
C GLY A 180 18.80 6.04 16.92
N HIS A 181 19.24 5.14 17.80
CA HIS A 181 20.57 5.22 18.41
C HIS A 181 21.48 4.18 17.77
N GLY A 182 22.61 4.67 17.26
CA GLY A 182 23.52 3.97 16.36
C GLY A 182 23.97 2.60 16.82
N PHE A 183 24.30 1.78 15.83
CA PHE A 183 24.89 0.46 15.99
C PHE A 183 26.17 0.55 16.85
N LEU A 184 26.12 0.02 18.08
CA LEU A 184 27.33 -0.48 18.72
C LEU A 184 27.57 -1.90 18.22
N ASN A 185 28.65 -2.07 17.46
CA ASN A 185 29.16 -3.37 17.02
C ASN A 185 29.59 -4.19 18.26
N PRO A 186 29.00 -5.38 18.53
CA PRO A 186 29.40 -6.20 19.68
C PRO A 186 30.74 -6.93 19.48
N TYR A 187 31.42 -6.79 18.33
CA TYR A 187 32.69 -7.47 18.06
C TYR A 187 33.92 -6.54 18.09
N SER A 188 34.03 -5.67 19.10
CA SER A 188 35.34 -5.08 19.44
C SER A 188 36.00 -5.88 20.56
N HIS A 189 36.57 -7.04 20.22
CA HIS A 189 37.57 -7.66 21.08
C HIS A 189 38.87 -6.84 20.96
N GLY A 190 39.03 -5.88 21.87
CA GLY A 190 40.32 -5.27 22.14
C GLY A 190 41.22 -6.29 22.84
N SER A 191 42.21 -6.80 22.12
CA SER A 191 43.40 -7.39 22.74
C SER A 191 44.19 -6.29 23.42
N LYS A 192 44.43 -6.44 24.72
CA LYS A 192 45.47 -5.72 25.46
C LYS A 192 46.85 -6.19 25.03
#